data_AF-A0AAN8CY83-F1
#
_entry.id   AF-A0AAN8CY83-F1
#
_cell.length_a   1.000
_cell.length_b   1.000
_cell.length_c   1.000
_cell.angle_alpha   90.00
_cell.angle_beta   90.00
_cell.angle_gamma   90.00
#
_symmetry.space_group_name_H-M   'P 1'
#
loop_
_entity.id
_entity.type
_entity.pdbx_description
1 polymer ?
#
loop_
_entity_poly.entity_id
_entity_poly.type
_entity_poly.pdbx_seq_one_letter_code
_entity_poly.pdbx_strand_id
1 'polypeptide(L)'
;MLGNVTTETSRKKDVEEVQKRHRLIPLGRKIYEFYNAPIVKFWFHTMAYVGYLMLFNYIVLVKMDLWPSTQEWIVIAYIFTNGIEKMREILMSEPGKLLQKVKVWLQEYWNITDLMAILIFSVGMVLRLQEPPLMSYGRVIYCVNIIYWYIRLLDIFGVNKYLGPYVMMIGKMMIDMMYFVIIMLVVLMSFGVARQAILNPNEDPSWMLARNIFFMPYWMIYGEVFADQIDHMHSRKLKQRLNEKPWLSSNYLRTYGTWRSSGPSNFPQCSQTPTPCGQNITTDDGGGGVAASL
;
A
#
# COMPACT_ATOMS: atom_id res chain seq x y z
N MET A 1 67.62 33.95 -21.41
CA MET A 1 66.15 33.83 -21.24
C MET A 1 65.47 32.81 -22.16
N LEU A 2 66.10 32.23 -23.19
CA LEU A 2 65.38 31.35 -24.15
C LEU A 2 64.82 30.03 -23.59
N GLY A 3 65.42 29.45 -22.53
CA GLY A 3 65.08 28.09 -22.04
C GLY A 3 63.63 27.89 -21.56
N ASN A 4 62.97 28.95 -21.07
CA ASN A 4 61.58 28.85 -20.59
C ASN A 4 60.56 28.89 -21.74
N VAL A 5 60.92 29.51 -22.87
CA VAL A 5 60.01 29.68 -24.02
C VAL A 5 59.81 28.36 -24.75
N THR A 6 60.89 27.59 -24.94
CA THR A 6 60.84 26.27 -25.59
C THR A 6 60.08 25.24 -24.74
N THR A 7 60.27 25.26 -23.42
CA THR A 7 59.57 24.36 -22.49
C THR A 7 58.08 24.67 -22.37
N GLU A 8 57.67 25.94 -22.31
CA GLU A 8 56.24 26.30 -22.43
C GLU A 8 55.65 25.91 -23.79
N THR A 9 56.39 26.09 -24.88
CA THR A 9 55.90 25.77 -26.23
C THR A 9 55.70 24.27 -26.42
N SER A 10 56.57 23.42 -25.84
CA SER A 10 56.35 21.97 -25.80
C SER A 10 55.10 21.65 -24.99
N ARG A 11 55.02 22.14 -23.75
CA ARG A 11 53.91 21.86 -22.83
C ARG A 11 52.54 22.27 -23.39
N LYS A 12 52.48 23.35 -24.17
CA LYS A 12 51.27 23.76 -24.90
C LYS A 12 50.91 22.78 -26.02
N LYS A 13 51.88 22.31 -26.81
CA LYS A 13 51.66 21.26 -27.82
C LYS A 13 51.20 19.94 -27.20
N ASP A 14 51.79 19.52 -26.09
CA ASP A 14 51.40 18.29 -25.38
C ASP A 14 49.93 18.35 -24.90
N VAL A 15 49.50 19.51 -24.38
CA VAL A 15 48.11 19.76 -23.98
C VAL A 15 47.17 19.81 -25.20
N GLU A 16 47.57 20.45 -26.30
CA GLU A 16 46.77 20.49 -27.54
C GLU A 16 46.66 19.10 -28.22
N GLU A 17 47.71 18.26 -28.16
CA GLU A 17 47.69 16.87 -28.63
C GLU A 17 46.71 16.02 -27.81
N VAL A 18 46.77 16.09 -26.48
CA VAL A 18 45.82 15.42 -25.59
C VAL A 18 44.38 15.89 -25.85
N GLN A 19 44.19 17.21 -26.03
CA GLN A 19 42.87 17.77 -26.33
C GLN A 19 42.38 17.44 -27.75
N LYS A 20 43.27 17.26 -28.74
CA LYS A 20 42.93 16.73 -30.08
C LYS A 20 42.58 15.25 -30.04
N ARG A 21 43.31 14.41 -29.30
CA ARG A 21 42.95 12.99 -29.10
C ARG A 21 41.55 12.86 -28.50
N HIS A 22 41.19 13.70 -27.52
CA HIS A 22 39.83 13.75 -26.98
C HIS A 22 38.74 14.17 -27.97
N ARG A 23 39.08 14.90 -29.06
CA ARG A 23 38.13 15.29 -30.13
C ARG A 23 38.01 14.25 -31.26
N LEU A 24 38.87 13.22 -31.30
CA LEU A 24 38.96 12.24 -32.39
C LEU A 24 38.64 10.80 -31.95
N ILE A 25 37.98 10.62 -30.80
CA ILE A 25 37.41 9.34 -30.39
C ILE A 25 36.19 9.04 -31.29
N PRO A 26 36.15 7.91 -32.04
CA PRO A 26 35.03 7.60 -32.93
C PRO A 26 33.73 7.41 -32.14
N LEU A 27 32.60 7.86 -32.70
CA LEU A 27 31.30 7.92 -31.99
C LEU A 27 30.92 6.61 -31.30
N GLY A 28 31.09 5.47 -32.00
CA GLY A 28 30.77 4.15 -31.44
C GLY A 28 31.57 3.81 -30.18
N ARG A 29 32.83 4.25 -30.07
CA ARG A 29 33.64 4.07 -28.86
C ARG A 29 33.17 4.97 -27.73
N LYS A 30 32.83 6.24 -28.02
CA LYS A 30 32.24 7.15 -27.04
C LYS A 30 30.89 6.64 -26.50
N ILE A 31 30.07 6.03 -27.36
CA ILE A 31 28.80 5.39 -27.00
C ILE A 31 29.04 4.13 -26.15
N TYR A 32 30.02 3.29 -26.50
CA TYR A 32 30.39 2.11 -25.71
C TYR A 32 30.93 2.46 -24.32
N GLU A 33 31.77 3.50 -24.22
CA GLU A 33 32.29 4.02 -22.95
C GLU A 33 31.15 4.65 -22.10
N PHE A 34 30.19 5.32 -22.72
CA PHE A 34 28.99 5.86 -22.05
C PHE A 34 28.08 4.76 -21.48
N TYR A 35 27.68 3.77 -22.29
CA TYR A 35 26.84 2.65 -21.81
C TYR A 35 27.56 1.76 -20.78
N ASN A 36 28.90 1.80 -20.72
CA ASN A 36 29.63 1.10 -19.68
C ASN A 36 29.64 1.80 -18.31
N ALA A 37 29.33 3.10 -18.25
CA ALA A 37 29.33 3.84 -17.00
C ALA A 37 28.25 3.30 -16.02
N PRO A 38 28.58 3.15 -14.72
CA PRO A 38 27.68 2.53 -13.74
C PRO A 38 26.38 3.34 -13.55
N ILE A 39 26.45 4.67 -13.65
CA ILE A 39 25.28 5.54 -13.55
C ILE A 39 24.29 5.34 -14.71
N VAL A 40 24.78 5.07 -15.93
CA VAL A 40 23.92 4.80 -17.10
C VAL A 40 23.24 3.43 -16.95
N LYS A 41 23.99 2.42 -16.48
CA LYS A 41 23.46 1.09 -16.16
C LYS A 41 22.37 1.18 -15.08
N PHE A 42 22.59 1.94 -14.01
CA PHE A 42 21.61 2.15 -12.93
C PHE A 42 20.33 2.83 -13.43
N TRP A 43 20.43 3.92 -14.20
CA TRP A 43 19.25 4.60 -14.73
C TRP A 43 18.49 3.76 -15.76
N PHE A 44 19.19 3.01 -16.61
CA PHE A 44 18.54 2.10 -17.56
C PHE A 44 17.79 0.96 -16.84
N HIS A 45 18.42 0.32 -15.84
CA HIS A 45 17.77 -0.66 -14.97
C HIS A 45 16.54 -0.06 -14.28
N THR A 46 16.66 1.13 -13.69
CA THR A 46 15.56 1.81 -12.98
C THR A 46 14.39 2.13 -13.91
N MET A 47 14.65 2.64 -15.12
CA MET A 47 13.61 2.91 -16.13
C MET A 47 12.93 1.61 -16.62
N ALA A 48 13.70 0.56 -16.86
CA ALA A 48 13.16 -0.75 -17.22
C ALA A 48 12.29 -1.35 -16.10
N TYR A 49 12.72 -1.22 -14.84
CA TYR A 49 12.01 -1.69 -13.66
C TYR A 49 10.68 -0.94 -13.44
N VAL A 50 10.66 0.38 -13.64
CA VAL A 50 9.43 1.18 -13.59
C VAL A 50 8.47 0.80 -14.72
N GLY A 51 8.98 0.59 -15.95
CA GLY A 51 8.17 0.09 -17.07
C GLY A 51 7.59 -1.30 -16.82
N TYR A 52 8.38 -2.20 -16.24
CA TYR A 52 7.94 -3.52 -15.77
C TYR A 52 6.81 -3.41 -14.73
N LEU A 53 6.95 -2.55 -13.71
CA LEU A 53 5.90 -2.34 -12.71
C LEU A 53 4.61 -1.79 -13.34
N MET A 54 4.70 -0.88 -14.32
CA MET A 54 3.53 -0.36 -15.04
C MET A 54 2.81 -1.46 -15.83
N LEU A 55 3.55 -2.32 -16.53
CA LEU A 55 2.98 -3.47 -17.24
C LEU A 55 2.35 -4.48 -16.28
N PHE A 56 3.04 -4.82 -15.18
CA PHE A 56 2.51 -5.79 -14.22
C PHE A 56 1.27 -5.27 -13.47
N ASN A 57 1.22 -3.96 -13.17
CA ASN A 57 0.04 -3.30 -12.63
C ASN A 57 -1.16 -3.42 -13.60
N TYR A 58 -0.97 -3.13 -14.90
CA TYR A 58 -2.01 -3.32 -15.92
C TYR A 58 -2.53 -4.76 -15.95
N ILE A 59 -1.64 -5.75 -15.96
CA ILE A 59 -2.00 -7.19 -15.99
C ILE A 59 -2.83 -7.61 -14.76
N VAL A 60 -2.51 -7.07 -13.57
CA VAL A 60 -3.24 -7.38 -12.33
C VAL A 60 -4.63 -6.73 -12.31
N LEU A 61 -4.74 -5.46 -12.75
CA LEU A 61 -5.99 -4.70 -12.74
C LEU A 61 -6.97 -5.14 -13.84
N VAL A 62 -6.47 -5.42 -15.05
CA VAL A 62 -7.31 -5.79 -16.20
C VAL A 62 -7.82 -7.23 -16.07
N LYS A 63 -8.86 -7.58 -16.83
CA LYS A 63 -9.37 -8.96 -16.88
C LYS A 63 -8.29 -9.88 -17.46
N MET A 64 -8.05 -10.98 -16.76
CA MET A 64 -7.13 -12.03 -17.17
C MET A 64 -7.89 -13.13 -17.89
N ASP A 65 -7.69 -13.25 -19.20
CA ASP A 65 -8.19 -14.38 -19.99
C ASP A 65 -7.36 -15.66 -19.73
N LEU A 66 -7.81 -16.80 -20.27
CA LEU A 66 -7.16 -18.11 -20.12
C LEU A 66 -5.78 -18.15 -20.78
N TRP A 67 -5.60 -17.47 -21.90
CA TRP A 67 -4.33 -17.44 -22.64
C TRP A 67 -3.51 -16.21 -22.22
N PRO A 68 -2.19 -16.35 -21.93
CA PRO A 68 -1.39 -15.21 -21.51
C PRO A 68 -1.28 -14.16 -22.62
N SER A 69 -1.66 -12.92 -22.29
CA SER A 69 -1.53 -11.77 -23.20
C SER A 69 -0.07 -11.51 -23.56
N THR A 70 0.20 -10.91 -24.73
CA THR A 70 1.55 -10.49 -25.15
C THR A 70 2.26 -9.64 -24.09
N GLN A 71 1.52 -8.85 -23.32
CA GLN A 71 2.06 -8.06 -22.22
C GLN A 71 2.46 -8.92 -21.02
N GLU A 72 1.70 -9.99 -20.74
CA GLU A 72 2.01 -10.95 -19.68
C GLU A 72 3.28 -11.75 -20.02
N TRP A 73 3.46 -12.14 -21.28
CA TRP A 73 4.71 -12.74 -21.75
C TRP A 73 5.94 -11.85 -21.52
N ILE A 74 5.81 -10.52 -21.70
CA ILE A 74 6.90 -9.58 -21.40
C ILE A 74 7.22 -9.57 -19.89
N VAL A 75 6.21 -9.57 -19.03
CA VAL A 75 6.37 -9.61 -17.56
C VAL A 75 6.95 -10.96 -17.07
N ILE A 76 6.48 -12.08 -17.62
CA ILE A 76 7.04 -13.42 -17.35
C ILE A 76 8.52 -13.46 -17.78
N ALA A 77 8.85 -12.98 -18.98
CA ALA A 77 10.21 -12.97 -19.49
C ALA A 77 11.13 -12.07 -18.64
N TYR A 78 10.64 -10.92 -18.15
CA TYR A 78 11.40 -10.04 -17.26
C TYR A 78 11.71 -10.71 -15.92
N ILE A 79 10.72 -11.31 -15.26
CA ILE A 79 10.92 -12.00 -13.97
C ILE A 79 11.82 -13.23 -14.13
N PHE A 80 11.69 -13.97 -15.23
CA PHE A 80 12.58 -15.09 -15.57
C PHE A 80 14.02 -14.62 -15.81
N THR A 81 14.22 -13.48 -16.47
CA THR A 81 15.54 -12.85 -16.66
C THR A 81 16.15 -12.45 -15.32
N ASN A 82 15.38 -11.79 -14.43
CA ASN A 82 15.83 -11.47 -13.06
C ASN A 82 16.21 -12.73 -12.27
N GLY A 83 15.48 -13.84 -12.45
CA GLY A 83 15.83 -15.14 -11.87
C GLY A 83 17.17 -15.69 -12.36
N ILE A 84 17.48 -15.52 -13.66
CA ILE A 84 18.79 -15.87 -14.23
C ILE A 84 19.88 -14.92 -13.71
N GLU A 85 19.61 -13.63 -13.54
CA GLU A 85 20.56 -12.68 -12.95
C GLU A 85 20.88 -13.03 -11.49
N LYS A 86 19.89 -13.36 -10.66
CA LYS A 86 20.11 -13.85 -9.28
C LYS A 86 20.83 -15.20 -9.24
N MET A 87 20.54 -16.12 -10.15
CA MET A 87 21.29 -17.37 -10.29
C MET A 87 22.77 -17.09 -10.62
N ARG A 88 23.04 -16.16 -11.54
CA ARG A 88 24.40 -15.71 -11.88
C ARG A 88 25.11 -15.04 -10.71
N GLU A 89 24.41 -14.22 -9.92
CA GLU A 89 24.92 -13.55 -8.72
C GLU A 89 25.42 -14.58 -7.69
N ILE A 90 24.59 -15.58 -7.38
CA ILE A 90 24.93 -16.72 -6.50
C ILE A 90 26.16 -17.46 -7.04
N LEU A 91 26.18 -17.79 -8.34
CA LEU A 91 27.27 -18.52 -8.98
C LEU A 91 28.60 -17.74 -8.99
N MET A 92 28.57 -16.41 -9.10
CA MET A 92 29.76 -15.56 -9.17
C MET A 92 30.39 -15.25 -7.79
N SER A 93 29.62 -15.38 -6.69
CA SER A 93 30.11 -15.07 -5.34
C SER A 93 31.37 -15.86 -4.92
N GLU A 94 32.21 -15.28 -4.06
CA GLU A 94 33.62 -15.67 -3.88
C GLU A 94 33.90 -17.08 -3.28
N PRO A 95 33.10 -17.65 -2.34
CA PRO A 95 33.48 -18.90 -1.66
C PRO A 95 33.51 -20.13 -2.57
N GLY A 96 34.64 -20.85 -2.66
CA GLY A 96 34.80 -22.02 -3.54
C GLY A 96 33.84 -23.22 -3.33
N LYS A 97 32.98 -23.21 -2.30
CA LYS A 97 31.99 -24.27 -2.00
C LYS A 97 30.57 -23.73 -2.15
N LEU A 98 29.75 -24.32 -3.04
CA LEU A 98 28.42 -23.83 -3.40
C LEU A 98 27.46 -23.65 -2.20
N LEU A 99 27.43 -24.59 -1.25
CA LEU A 99 26.61 -24.46 -0.04
C LEU A 99 27.03 -23.27 0.85
N GLN A 100 28.32 -22.90 0.82
CA GLN A 100 28.83 -21.72 1.53
C GLN A 100 28.53 -20.42 0.77
N LYS A 101 28.57 -20.43 -0.57
CA LYS A 101 28.07 -19.32 -1.41
C LYS A 101 26.61 -18.99 -1.06
N VAL A 102 25.73 -19.98 -1.15
CA VAL A 102 24.29 -19.83 -0.89
C VAL A 102 24.02 -19.38 0.54
N LYS A 103 24.72 -19.95 1.54
CA LYS A 103 24.53 -19.54 2.95
C LYS A 103 24.90 -18.07 3.20
N VAL A 104 25.96 -17.56 2.57
CA VAL A 104 26.38 -16.14 2.71
C VAL A 104 25.42 -15.22 1.95
N TRP A 105 25.04 -15.58 0.72
CA TRP A 105 24.09 -14.81 -0.09
C TRP A 105 22.71 -14.66 0.59
N LEU A 106 22.23 -15.72 1.25
CA LEU A 106 21.01 -15.71 2.05
C LEU A 106 21.11 -14.96 3.40
N GLN A 107 22.22 -14.28 3.71
CA GLN A 107 22.27 -13.37 4.88
C GLN A 107 21.75 -11.96 4.55
N GLU A 108 21.63 -11.60 3.28
CA GLU A 108 21.10 -10.31 2.85
C GLU A 108 19.57 -10.37 2.69
N TYR A 109 18.86 -9.61 3.52
CA TYR A 109 17.39 -9.62 3.56
C TYR A 109 16.74 -9.39 2.19
N TRP A 110 17.28 -8.46 1.38
CA TRP A 110 16.78 -8.18 0.03
C TRP A 110 16.89 -9.40 -0.91
N ASN A 111 17.97 -10.17 -0.81
CA ASN A 111 18.19 -11.38 -1.60
C ASN A 111 17.23 -12.51 -1.21
N ILE A 112 16.91 -12.63 0.08
CA ILE A 112 15.83 -13.53 0.55
C ILE A 112 14.49 -13.10 -0.04
N THR A 113 14.14 -11.80 0.01
CA THR A 113 12.85 -11.31 -0.50
C THR A 113 12.73 -11.45 -2.02
N ASP A 114 13.81 -11.21 -2.77
CA ASP A 114 13.83 -11.39 -4.24
C ASP A 114 13.62 -12.87 -4.60
N LEU A 115 14.32 -13.79 -3.92
CA LEU A 115 14.15 -15.23 -4.14
C LEU A 115 12.71 -15.68 -3.81
N MET A 116 12.14 -15.21 -2.70
CA MET A 116 10.76 -15.52 -2.33
C MET A 116 9.75 -14.96 -3.32
N ALA A 117 9.93 -13.74 -3.85
CA ALA A 117 9.06 -13.17 -4.87
C ALA A 117 9.11 -13.95 -6.20
N ILE A 118 10.29 -14.42 -6.60
CA ILE A 118 10.47 -15.23 -7.81
C ILE A 118 9.82 -16.62 -7.63
N LEU A 119 9.92 -17.23 -6.44
CA LEU A 119 9.26 -18.50 -6.11
C LEU A 119 7.73 -18.37 -6.03
N ILE A 120 7.21 -17.32 -5.40
CA ILE A 120 5.77 -17.04 -5.35
C ILE A 120 5.22 -16.78 -6.76
N PHE A 121 5.96 -16.06 -7.60
CA PHE A 121 5.59 -15.87 -9.01
C PHE A 121 5.54 -17.20 -9.79
N SER A 122 6.55 -18.06 -9.66
CA SER A 122 6.58 -19.33 -10.40
C SER A 122 5.46 -20.27 -10.00
N VAL A 123 5.12 -20.34 -8.71
CA VAL A 123 3.94 -21.07 -8.20
C VAL A 123 2.64 -20.46 -8.76
N GLY A 124 2.51 -19.13 -8.74
CA GLY A 124 1.37 -18.44 -9.33
C GLY A 124 1.19 -18.71 -10.83
N MET A 125 2.30 -18.78 -11.59
CA MET A 125 2.29 -19.04 -13.02
C MET A 125 1.91 -20.50 -13.34
N VAL A 126 2.41 -21.47 -12.57
CA VAL A 126 2.00 -22.88 -12.69
C VAL A 126 0.52 -23.06 -12.38
N LEU A 127 0.00 -22.43 -11.32
CA LEU A 127 -1.43 -22.46 -10.97
C LEU A 127 -2.31 -21.72 -12.01
N ARG A 128 -1.75 -20.73 -12.72
CA ARG A 128 -2.42 -19.98 -13.77
C ARG A 128 -2.52 -20.74 -15.10
N LEU A 129 -1.64 -21.70 -15.35
CA LEU A 129 -1.69 -22.62 -16.50
C LEU A 129 -2.65 -23.81 -16.28
N GLN A 130 -3.32 -23.90 -15.13
CA GLN A 130 -4.26 -24.97 -14.78
C GLN A 130 -5.72 -24.54 -14.99
N GLU A 131 -6.59 -25.52 -15.23
CA GLU A 131 -8.02 -25.32 -15.42
C GLU A 131 -8.70 -24.67 -14.19
N PRO A 132 -9.83 -23.95 -14.37
CA PRO A 132 -10.60 -23.44 -13.25
C PRO A 132 -11.05 -24.60 -12.33
N PRO A 133 -10.95 -24.46 -10.99
CA PRO A 133 -10.80 -23.21 -10.24
C PRO A 133 -9.36 -22.73 -10.00
N LEU A 134 -8.33 -23.51 -10.35
CA LEU A 134 -6.93 -23.25 -9.95
C LEU A 134 -6.40 -21.92 -10.50
N MET A 135 -6.80 -21.57 -11.73
CA MET A 135 -6.57 -20.24 -12.35
C MET A 135 -6.95 -19.05 -11.44
N SER A 136 -8.01 -19.19 -10.62
CA SER A 136 -8.47 -18.12 -9.71
C SER A 136 -7.47 -17.88 -8.58
N TYR A 137 -6.90 -18.95 -8.01
CA TYR A 137 -5.84 -18.86 -7.01
C TYR A 137 -4.55 -18.31 -7.63
N GLY A 138 -4.21 -18.70 -8.86
CA GLY A 138 -3.10 -18.12 -9.62
C GLY A 138 -3.23 -16.60 -9.78
N ARG A 139 -4.44 -16.09 -10.10
CA ARG A 139 -4.71 -14.65 -10.15
C ARG A 139 -4.53 -13.96 -8.79
N VAL A 140 -5.07 -14.53 -7.71
CA VAL A 140 -4.91 -13.96 -6.35
C VAL A 140 -3.42 -13.91 -5.96
N ILE A 141 -2.64 -14.94 -6.30
CA ILE A 141 -1.20 -14.96 -6.08
C ILE A 141 -0.50 -13.85 -6.87
N TYR A 142 -0.84 -13.62 -8.14
CA TYR A 142 -0.31 -12.47 -8.89
C TYR A 142 -0.65 -11.12 -8.24
N CYS A 143 -1.89 -10.94 -7.77
CA CYS A 143 -2.34 -9.73 -7.06
C CYS A 143 -1.56 -9.47 -5.76
N VAL A 144 -1.13 -10.51 -5.04
CA VAL A 144 -0.28 -10.37 -3.85
C VAL A 144 1.19 -10.19 -4.26
N ASN A 145 1.65 -10.88 -5.31
CA ASN A 145 3.05 -10.88 -5.73
C ASN A 145 3.58 -9.49 -6.11
N ILE A 146 2.74 -8.64 -6.72
CA ILE A 146 3.12 -7.26 -7.09
C ILE A 146 3.60 -6.43 -5.88
N ILE A 147 3.14 -6.75 -4.66
CA ILE A 147 3.55 -6.07 -3.42
C ILE A 147 5.05 -6.26 -3.17
N TYR A 148 5.61 -7.45 -3.42
CA TYR A 148 7.06 -7.69 -3.27
C TYR A 148 7.88 -6.86 -4.27
N TRP A 149 7.41 -6.67 -5.51
CA TRP A 149 8.09 -5.83 -6.49
C TRP A 149 7.97 -4.33 -6.18
N TYR A 150 6.91 -3.89 -5.51
CA TYR A 150 6.86 -2.54 -4.92
C TYR A 150 7.80 -2.39 -3.71
N ILE A 151 7.95 -3.41 -2.86
CA ILE A 151 8.95 -3.41 -1.77
C ILE A 151 10.37 -3.33 -2.36
N ARG A 152 10.67 -4.08 -3.42
CA ARG A 152 11.97 -4.06 -4.11
C ARG A 152 12.31 -2.70 -4.77
N LEU A 153 11.31 -1.87 -5.08
CA LEU A 153 11.52 -0.48 -5.52
C LEU A 153 12.20 0.37 -4.44
N LEU A 154 11.98 0.06 -3.15
CA LEU A 154 12.57 0.81 -2.03
C LEU A 154 14.09 0.63 -1.95
N ASP A 155 14.64 -0.53 -2.37
CA ASP A 155 16.09 -0.73 -2.44
C ASP A 155 16.72 0.11 -3.57
N ILE A 156 16.06 0.18 -4.73
CA ILE A 156 16.49 1.03 -5.85
C ILE A 156 16.48 2.51 -5.43
N PHE A 157 15.47 2.95 -4.69
CA PHE A 157 15.45 4.29 -4.08
C PHE A 157 16.44 4.43 -2.91
N GLY A 158 16.86 3.34 -2.28
CA GLY A 158 17.89 3.27 -1.26
C GLY A 158 19.24 3.82 -1.72
N VAL A 159 19.55 3.70 -3.01
CA VAL A 159 20.77 4.21 -3.65
C VAL A 159 20.78 5.76 -3.77
N ASN A 160 19.62 6.42 -3.73
CA ASN A 160 19.53 7.87 -3.81
C ASN A 160 19.97 8.53 -2.50
N LYS A 161 20.95 9.45 -2.56
CA LYS A 161 21.47 10.26 -1.44
C LYS A 161 20.39 10.86 -0.54
N TYR A 162 19.23 11.22 -1.10
CA TYR A 162 18.12 11.81 -0.34
C TYR A 162 17.13 10.79 0.22
N LEU A 163 16.88 9.66 -0.46
CA LEU A 163 15.86 8.69 -0.05
C LEU A 163 16.42 7.52 0.78
N GLY A 164 17.66 7.11 0.54
CA GLY A 164 18.36 6.07 1.28
C GLY A 164 18.33 6.25 2.80
N PRO A 165 18.63 7.44 3.36
CA PRO A 165 18.52 7.68 4.79
C PRO A 165 17.12 7.40 5.35
N TYR A 166 16.05 7.79 4.65
CA TYR A 166 14.67 7.55 5.10
C TYR A 166 14.29 6.07 5.06
N VAL A 167 14.63 5.34 3.98
CA VAL A 167 14.40 3.89 3.89
C VAL A 167 15.11 3.14 5.03
N MET A 168 16.37 3.53 5.32
CA MET A 168 17.17 2.94 6.39
C MET A 168 16.70 3.35 7.80
N MET A 169 16.08 4.53 7.97
CA MET A 169 15.43 4.94 9.21
C MET A 169 14.17 4.09 9.45
N ILE A 170 13.29 3.96 8.45
CA ILE A 170 12.06 3.15 8.55
C ILE A 170 12.39 1.70 8.93
N GLY A 171 13.35 1.07 8.22
CA GLY A 171 13.76 -0.31 8.50
C GLY A 171 14.33 -0.53 9.91
N LYS A 172 14.98 0.49 10.50
CA LYS A 172 15.45 0.43 11.90
C LYS A 172 14.30 0.61 12.89
N MET A 173 13.46 1.62 12.70
CA MET A 173 12.33 1.91 13.59
C MET A 173 11.30 0.78 13.61
N MET A 174 11.16 0.01 12.53
CA MET A 174 10.32 -1.19 12.50
C MET A 174 10.71 -2.26 13.54
N ILE A 175 11.98 -2.35 13.95
CA ILE A 175 12.43 -3.31 14.97
C ILE A 175 11.87 -2.90 16.34
N ASP A 176 11.98 -1.61 16.69
CA ASP A 176 11.45 -1.09 17.96
C ASP A 176 9.92 -1.14 18.00
N MET A 177 9.27 -0.85 16.87
CA MET A 177 7.81 -0.99 16.72
C MET A 177 7.31 -2.42 16.91
N MET A 178 8.12 -3.45 16.64
CA MET A 178 7.71 -4.86 16.84
C MET A 178 7.39 -5.15 18.31
N TYR A 179 8.17 -4.63 19.26
CA TYR A 179 7.89 -4.78 20.69
C TYR A 179 6.58 -4.10 21.11
N PHE A 180 6.31 -2.90 20.57
CA PHE A 180 5.04 -2.21 20.79
C PHE A 180 3.86 -3.00 20.22
N VAL A 181 3.98 -3.53 19.00
CA VAL A 181 2.93 -4.35 18.35
C VAL A 181 2.62 -5.62 19.15
N ILE A 182 3.63 -6.27 19.75
CA ILE A 182 3.41 -7.44 20.63
C ILE A 182 2.58 -7.06 21.87
N ILE A 183 2.93 -5.97 22.56
CA ILE A 183 2.17 -5.49 23.73
C ILE A 183 0.74 -5.09 23.32
N MET A 184 0.60 -4.35 22.22
CA MET A 184 -0.68 -3.95 21.65
C MET A 184 -1.56 -5.16 21.33
N LEU A 185 -1.00 -6.23 20.76
CA LEU A 185 -1.74 -7.46 20.44
C LEU A 185 -2.27 -8.17 21.69
N VAL A 186 -1.50 -8.19 22.80
CA VAL A 186 -1.96 -8.75 24.08
C VAL A 186 -3.15 -7.95 24.64
N VAL A 187 -3.07 -6.61 24.63
CA VAL A 187 -4.17 -5.75 25.09
C VAL A 187 -5.41 -5.93 24.19
N LEU A 188 -5.23 -5.85 22.87
CA LEU A 188 -6.26 -6.05 21.85
C LEU A 188 -6.98 -7.39 22.03
N MET A 189 -6.25 -8.49 22.24
CA MET A 189 -6.83 -9.81 22.47
C MET A 189 -7.62 -9.90 23.78
N SER A 190 -7.09 -9.36 24.89
CA SER A 190 -7.78 -9.40 26.18
C SER A 190 -9.13 -8.69 26.13
N PHE A 191 -9.19 -7.52 25.48
CA PHE A 191 -10.42 -6.78 25.25
C PHE A 191 -11.34 -7.46 24.23
N GLY A 192 -10.80 -7.99 23.13
CA GLY A 192 -11.57 -8.66 22.07
C GLY A 192 -12.31 -9.91 22.57
N VAL A 193 -11.63 -10.75 23.35
CA VAL A 193 -12.24 -11.95 23.96
C VAL A 193 -13.34 -11.55 24.95
N ALA A 194 -13.07 -10.58 25.83
CA ALA A 194 -14.07 -10.09 26.79
C ALA A 194 -15.30 -9.48 26.08
N ARG A 195 -15.09 -8.65 25.06
CA ARG A 195 -16.16 -8.06 24.24
C ARG A 195 -17.03 -9.14 23.59
N GLN A 196 -16.43 -10.12 22.92
CA GLN A 196 -17.17 -11.15 22.20
C GLN A 196 -17.99 -12.03 23.15
N ALA A 197 -17.40 -12.46 24.27
CA ALA A 197 -18.07 -13.30 25.27
C ALA A 197 -19.27 -12.60 25.95
N ILE A 198 -19.22 -11.27 26.13
CA ILE A 198 -20.32 -10.49 26.74
C ILE A 198 -21.45 -10.23 25.72
N LEU A 199 -21.13 -9.96 24.46
CA LEU A 199 -22.13 -9.66 23.43
C LEU A 199 -22.82 -10.91 22.88
N ASN A 200 -22.06 -11.98 22.64
CA ASN A 200 -22.51 -13.20 21.98
C ASN A 200 -22.23 -14.44 22.85
N PRO A 201 -22.97 -14.67 23.95
CA PRO A 201 -22.70 -15.77 24.89
C PRO A 201 -23.02 -17.17 24.33
N ASN A 202 -23.79 -17.26 23.23
CA ASN A 202 -24.29 -18.52 22.65
C ASN A 202 -23.85 -18.67 21.18
N GLU A 203 -22.56 -18.46 20.87
CA GLU A 203 -22.01 -18.53 19.51
C GLU A 203 -21.11 -19.76 19.33
N ASP A 204 -21.37 -20.58 18.32
CA ASP A 204 -20.65 -21.83 18.05
C ASP A 204 -19.17 -21.61 17.67
N PRO A 205 -18.27 -22.56 18.00
CA PRO A 205 -16.84 -22.45 17.71
C PRO A 205 -16.58 -22.39 16.20
N SER A 206 -16.19 -21.22 15.71
CA SER A 206 -15.99 -20.98 14.28
C SER A 206 -14.78 -20.09 13.98
N TRP A 207 -14.22 -20.21 12.77
CA TRP A 207 -13.18 -19.30 12.28
C TRP A 207 -13.65 -17.85 12.17
N MET A 208 -14.96 -17.63 12.03
CA MET A 208 -15.55 -16.29 12.00
C MET A 208 -15.55 -15.65 13.40
N LEU A 209 -15.87 -16.40 14.45
CA LEU A 209 -15.73 -15.97 15.84
C LEU A 209 -14.28 -15.52 16.14
N ALA A 210 -13.30 -16.36 15.77
CA ALA A 210 -11.88 -16.05 15.94
C ALA A 210 -11.46 -14.77 15.19
N ARG A 211 -11.91 -14.59 13.94
CA ARG A 211 -11.66 -13.36 13.17
C ARG A 211 -12.29 -12.12 13.83
N ASN A 212 -13.52 -12.22 14.30
CA ASN A 212 -14.28 -11.10 14.86
C ASN A 212 -13.64 -10.56 16.16
N ILE A 213 -13.07 -11.45 17.00
CA ILE A 213 -12.31 -11.13 18.21
C ILE A 213 -11.15 -10.16 17.94
N PHE A 214 -10.39 -10.38 16.86
CA PHE A 214 -9.32 -9.45 16.47
C PHE A 214 -9.85 -8.21 15.72
N PHE A 215 -10.81 -8.41 14.81
CA PHE A 215 -11.20 -7.41 13.82
C PHE A 215 -11.78 -6.14 14.45
N MET A 216 -12.78 -6.25 15.33
CA MET A 216 -13.44 -5.04 15.86
C MET A 216 -12.50 -4.21 16.77
N PRO A 217 -11.74 -4.80 17.72
CA PRO A 217 -10.74 -4.06 18.50
C PRO A 217 -9.62 -3.43 17.66
N TYR A 218 -9.18 -4.10 16.58
CA TYR A 218 -8.15 -3.56 15.68
C TYR A 218 -8.59 -2.23 15.05
N TRP A 219 -9.80 -2.17 14.48
CA TRP A 219 -10.32 -0.96 13.84
C TRP A 219 -10.54 0.19 14.84
N MET A 220 -10.87 -0.11 16.10
CA MET A 220 -11.00 0.90 17.16
C MET A 220 -9.68 1.65 17.44
N ILE A 221 -8.52 1.03 17.21
CA ILE A 221 -7.20 1.70 17.34
C ILE A 221 -7.00 2.77 16.25
N TYR A 222 -7.64 2.60 15.09
CA TYR A 222 -7.63 3.56 13.98
C TYR A 222 -8.78 4.58 14.02
N GLY A 223 -9.56 4.61 15.11
CA GLY A 223 -10.65 5.56 15.33
C GLY A 223 -12.05 5.08 14.95
N GLU A 224 -12.20 3.86 14.41
CA GLU A 224 -13.51 3.27 14.09
C GLU A 224 -14.16 2.67 15.34
N VAL A 225 -14.92 3.49 16.07
CA VAL A 225 -15.49 3.14 17.39
C VAL A 225 -16.73 2.22 17.30
N PHE A 226 -17.36 2.07 16.14
CA PHE A 226 -18.61 1.29 15.96
C PHE A 226 -19.74 1.71 16.93
N ALA A 227 -19.97 3.01 17.11
CA ALA A 227 -20.87 3.54 18.15
C ALA A 227 -22.28 2.91 18.16
N ASP A 228 -22.89 2.66 16.99
CA ASP A 228 -24.20 2.01 16.86
C ASP A 228 -24.28 0.59 17.46
N GLN A 229 -23.14 -0.09 17.53
CA GLN A 229 -23.00 -1.43 18.14
C GLN A 229 -22.76 -1.38 19.65
N ILE A 230 -22.25 -0.26 20.16
CA ILE A 230 -22.03 -0.07 21.59
C ILE A 230 -23.35 0.33 22.26
N ASP A 231 -24.06 1.32 21.70
CA ASP A 231 -25.26 1.86 22.35
C ASP A 231 -26.57 1.12 22.02
N HIS A 232 -26.49 -0.21 22.03
CA HIS A 232 -27.65 -1.09 21.94
C HIS A 232 -28.62 -0.95 23.14
N MET A 233 -28.26 -0.24 24.23
CA MET A 233 -29.15 -0.04 25.38
C MET A 233 -29.93 1.27 25.28
N HIS A 234 -29.27 2.43 25.09
CA HIS A 234 -29.96 3.70 24.99
C HIS A 234 -30.75 3.77 23.69
N SER A 235 -30.22 3.27 22.56
CA SER A 235 -30.97 3.22 21.29
C SER A 235 -32.28 2.42 21.41
N ARG A 236 -32.26 1.23 22.06
CA ARG A 236 -33.50 0.47 22.35
C ARG A 236 -34.44 1.23 23.28
N LYS A 237 -33.95 1.80 24.37
CA LYS A 237 -34.75 2.61 25.31
C LYS A 237 -35.35 3.85 24.64
N LEU A 238 -34.59 4.54 23.79
CA LEU A 238 -35.03 5.73 23.06
C LEU A 238 -36.09 5.36 22.02
N LYS A 239 -35.91 4.26 21.28
CA LYS A 239 -36.89 3.73 20.33
C LYS A 239 -38.19 3.30 21.02
N GLN A 240 -38.09 2.68 22.22
CA GLN A 240 -39.26 2.36 23.04
C GLN A 240 -39.99 3.62 23.53
N ARG A 241 -39.26 4.60 24.10
CA ARG A 241 -39.80 5.92 24.50
C ARG A 241 -40.44 6.68 23.33
N LEU A 242 -39.86 6.60 22.13
CA LEU A 242 -40.40 7.19 20.91
C LEU A 242 -41.67 6.47 20.43
N ASN A 243 -41.83 5.17 20.73
CA ASN A 243 -43.05 4.41 20.43
C ASN A 243 -44.15 4.60 21.49
N GLU A 244 -43.80 4.95 22.73
CA GLU A 244 -44.75 5.34 23.80
C GLU A 244 -45.33 6.76 23.60
N LYS A 245 -44.51 7.72 23.15
CA LYS A 245 -44.90 9.12 22.94
C LYS A 245 -46.10 9.36 21.99
N PRO A 246 -46.29 8.67 20.85
CA PRO A 246 -47.48 8.87 20.00
C PRO A 246 -48.79 8.47 20.70
N TRP A 247 -48.77 7.51 21.62
CA TRP A 247 -49.97 7.18 22.42
C TRP A 247 -50.33 8.32 23.38
N LEU A 248 -49.34 8.93 24.05
CA LEU A 248 -49.56 10.10 24.88
C LEU A 248 -50.09 11.30 24.08
N SER A 249 -49.54 11.55 22.89
CA SER A 249 -50.01 12.61 21.99
C SER A 249 -51.44 12.35 21.47
N SER A 250 -51.73 11.13 21.04
CA SER A 250 -53.07 10.74 20.56
C SER A 250 -54.12 10.81 21.68
N ASN A 251 -53.76 10.43 22.91
CA ASN A 251 -54.64 10.53 24.07
C ASN A 251 -54.85 11.99 24.52
N TYR A 252 -53.84 12.86 24.45
CA TYR A 252 -54.03 14.31 24.69
C TYR A 252 -54.99 14.93 23.68
N LEU A 253 -54.80 14.66 22.38
CA LEU A 253 -55.72 15.11 21.33
C LEU A 253 -57.14 14.54 21.51
N ARG A 254 -57.27 13.29 21.96
CA ARG A 254 -58.57 12.66 22.26
C ARG A 254 -59.26 13.24 23.50
N THR A 255 -58.50 13.74 24.48
CA THR A 255 -59.05 14.25 25.75
C THR A 255 -59.44 15.73 25.70
N TYR A 256 -58.76 16.53 24.86
CA TYR A 256 -59.03 17.96 24.68
C TYR A 256 -59.74 18.30 23.34
N GLY A 257 -59.93 17.34 22.44
CA GLY A 257 -60.40 17.55 21.06
C GLY A 257 -61.89 17.32 20.78
N THR A 258 -62.79 17.53 21.74
CA THR A 258 -64.23 17.27 21.56
C THR A 258 -65.07 18.51 21.24
N TRP A 259 -64.72 19.25 20.17
CA TRP A 259 -65.61 20.28 19.60
C TRP A 259 -65.68 20.23 18.06
N ARG A 260 -66.92 20.26 17.57
CA ARG A 260 -67.42 20.32 16.18
C ARG A 260 -66.42 20.91 15.16
N SER A 261 -66.22 20.29 14.00
CA SER A 261 -67.15 20.50 12.87
C SER A 261 -66.90 19.53 11.69
N SER A 262 -67.85 19.48 10.77
CA SER A 262 -67.88 18.59 9.59
C SER A 262 -67.27 19.23 8.34
N GLY A 263 -66.43 18.49 7.61
CA GLY A 263 -65.97 18.86 6.27
C GLY A 263 -64.97 17.85 5.68
N PRO A 264 -65.20 17.29 4.47
CA PRO A 264 -64.28 16.34 3.84
C PRO A 264 -63.39 17.00 2.78
N SER A 265 -62.08 16.73 2.78
CA SER A 265 -61.23 16.84 1.58
C SER A 265 -59.83 16.22 1.74
N ASN A 266 -59.38 15.56 0.68
CA ASN A 266 -58.00 15.43 0.20
C ASN A 266 -56.93 14.77 1.11
N PHE A 267 -56.71 13.48 0.88
CA PHE A 267 -55.38 12.87 0.99
C PHE A 267 -54.42 13.45 -0.07
N PRO A 268 -53.14 13.65 0.28
CA PRO A 268 -52.01 13.48 -0.62
C PRO A 268 -51.16 12.26 -0.23
N GLN A 269 -50.60 11.55 -1.21
CA GLN A 269 -49.57 10.53 -0.95
C GLN A 269 -48.21 11.21 -0.75
N CYS A 270 -47.47 10.84 0.29
CA CYS A 270 -46.05 11.19 0.42
C CYS A 270 -45.17 10.00 0.04
N SER A 271 -44.24 10.22 -0.90
CA SER A 271 -43.26 9.24 -1.37
C SER A 271 -42.10 9.04 -0.39
N GLN A 272 -41.45 7.87 -0.45
CA GLN A 272 -40.32 7.52 0.41
C GLN A 272 -38.97 7.98 -0.18
N THR A 273 -38.29 8.94 0.45
CA THR A 273 -36.81 9.12 0.41
C THR A 273 -36.38 10.20 1.41
N PRO A 274 -35.33 9.96 2.23
CA PRO A 274 -34.54 11.06 2.81
C PRO A 274 -33.02 10.80 2.80
N THR A 275 -32.28 11.58 2.00
CA THR A 275 -30.80 11.71 1.99
C THR A 275 -30.46 13.16 1.56
N PRO A 276 -29.35 13.78 2.01
CA PRO A 276 -29.44 14.63 3.20
C PRO A 276 -29.17 16.12 2.91
N CYS A 277 -29.88 17.01 3.61
CA CYS A 277 -29.62 18.45 3.54
C CYS A 277 -28.71 18.90 4.69
N GLY A 278 -27.48 19.26 4.36
CA GLY A 278 -26.73 20.25 5.16
C GLY A 278 -27.16 21.66 4.74
N GLN A 279 -27.30 22.57 5.71
CA GLN A 279 -27.41 24.02 5.46
C GLN A 279 -26.51 24.78 6.43
N ASN A 280 -26.09 25.95 5.99
CA ASN A 280 -25.17 26.89 6.65
C ASN A 280 -25.58 28.32 6.21
N ILE A 281 -25.01 29.36 6.84
CA ILE A 281 -25.29 30.81 6.64
C ILE A 281 -26.77 31.19 6.96
N THR A 282 -27.18 32.35 7.49
CA THR A 282 -26.58 33.68 7.79
C THR A 282 -26.87 34.10 9.25
N THR A 283 -26.01 34.86 9.96
CA THR A 283 -25.91 36.36 10.03
C THR A 283 -27.24 37.09 10.28
N ASP A 284 -27.39 38.10 11.16
CA ASP A 284 -26.49 38.84 12.09
C ASP A 284 -27.24 39.02 13.45
N ASP A 285 -26.85 39.74 14.53
CA ASP A 285 -25.76 40.67 14.90
C ASP A 285 -25.60 40.69 16.46
N GLY A 286 -24.60 41.40 17.01
CA GLY A 286 -24.87 42.33 18.13
C GLY A 286 -24.24 42.07 19.52
N GLY A 287 -23.12 42.75 19.82
CA GLY A 287 -22.99 43.46 21.11
C GLY A 287 -21.96 43.02 22.18
N GLY A 288 -20.66 43.26 21.94
CA GLY A 288 -19.62 43.37 22.99
C GLY A 288 -19.10 42.06 23.61
N GLY A 289 -17.92 42.01 24.25
CA GLY A 289 -16.87 43.03 24.44
C GLY A 289 -15.84 42.57 25.50
N VAL A 290 -14.61 43.12 25.49
CA VAL A 290 -13.46 42.75 26.35
C VAL A 290 -12.92 41.33 26.07
N ALA A 291 -11.74 41.04 25.49
CA ALA A 291 -10.36 41.56 25.56
C ALA A 291 -9.43 40.82 26.56
N ALA A 292 -8.15 40.71 26.16
CA ALA A 292 -6.96 40.28 26.92
C ALA A 292 -6.76 38.78 27.27
N SER A 293 -5.83 38.17 26.52
CA SER A 293 -4.62 37.49 27.03
C SER A 293 -4.70 36.42 28.13
N LEU A 294 -4.48 35.16 27.72
CA LEU A 294 -3.28 34.39 28.11
C LEU A 294 -3.01 33.26 27.09
#